data_AF-A0A2T1A3I8-F1
#
_entry.id   AF-A0A2T1A3I8-F1
#
_cell.length_a   1.000
_cell.length_b   1.000
_cell.length_c   1.000
_cell.angle_alpha   90.00
_cell.angle_beta   90.00
_cell.angle_gamma   90.00
#
_symmetry.space_group_name_H-M   'P 1'
#
loop_
_entity.id
_entity.type
_entity.pdbx_description
1 polymer ?
#
loop_
_entity_poly.entity_id
_entity_poly.type
_entity_poly.pdbx_seq_one_letter_code
_entity_poly.pdbx_strand_id
1 'polypeptide(L)'
;MLASLYRYQPRRREITDHPVAGPDSGAEFQALLEAFTRTLRRLGQVGYPDDASRLAARAWSAIRHRNPAEAQRINGTMHYLARLPSITEQQKENFMSQEDIQLDVRSEIPARRHELIFETYHGLSDGNAFVLVNDHDPKPLYYQFEAEHTGQFSWDYLEEGPETWRVRIGRVAP
;
A
#
# COMPACT_ATOMS: atom_id res chain seq x y z
N MET A 1 66.26 45.44 35.87
CA MET A 1 66.25 44.08 36.47
C MET A 1 65.40 44.15 37.72
N LEU A 2 64.39 43.31 38.00
CA LEU A 2 63.89 42.08 37.39
C LEU A 2 62.40 41.93 37.77
N ALA A 3 61.62 41.42 36.82
CA ALA A 3 60.20 41.12 36.94
C ALA A 3 59.95 39.76 37.64
N SER A 4 58.80 39.59 38.30
CA SER A 4 58.26 38.26 38.65
C SER A 4 56.73 38.24 38.72
N LEU A 5 56.17 38.08 37.52
CA LEU A 5 55.03 37.25 37.09
C LEU A 5 53.92 36.86 38.10
N TYR A 6 52.73 37.40 37.85
CA TYR A 6 51.42 36.94 38.31
C TYR A 6 51.15 35.48 37.91
N ARG A 7 50.74 34.66 38.87
CA ARG A 7 50.35 33.25 38.67
C ARG A 7 48.84 33.17 38.47
N TYR A 8 48.39 32.88 37.24
CA TYR A 8 46.99 32.59 36.91
C TYR A 8 46.60 31.21 37.45
N GLN A 9 45.54 31.13 38.25
CA GLN A 9 44.91 29.87 38.66
C GLN A 9 43.54 29.74 37.99
N PRO A 10 43.29 28.79 37.09
CA PRO A 10 41.96 28.56 36.56
C PRO A 10 41.09 27.85 37.62
N ARG A 11 39.91 28.41 37.92
CA ARG A 11 38.87 27.70 38.68
C ARG A 11 38.51 26.41 37.95
N ARG A 12 38.74 25.24 38.56
CA ARG A 12 38.06 24.01 38.17
C ARG A 12 36.55 24.23 38.37
N ARG A 13 35.78 24.26 37.29
CA ARG A 13 34.35 24.00 37.38
C ARG A 13 34.22 22.52 37.72
N GLU A 14 33.78 22.21 38.93
CA GLU A 14 33.21 20.90 39.22
C GLU A 14 31.96 20.76 38.34
N ILE A 15 32.10 20.00 37.26
CA ILE A 15 30.96 19.51 36.51
C ILE A 15 30.37 18.43 37.40
N THR A 16 29.35 18.77 38.19
CA THR A 16 28.46 17.78 38.76
C THR A 16 27.78 17.11 37.59
N ASP A 17 28.26 15.92 37.25
CA ASP A 17 27.67 15.04 36.24
C ASP A 17 26.35 14.53 36.83
N HIS A 18 25.30 15.35 36.73
CA HIS A 18 23.95 14.86 36.91
C HIS A 18 23.67 13.96 35.71
N PRO A 19 23.38 12.66 35.92
CA PRO A 19 22.97 11.82 34.81
C PRO A 19 21.70 12.46 34.24
N VAL A 20 21.82 13.04 33.05
CA VAL A 20 20.65 13.36 32.25
C VAL A 20 20.00 12.02 32.03
N ALA A 21 18.89 11.76 32.73
CA ALA A 21 18.13 10.54 32.54
C ALA A 21 17.85 10.45 31.04
N GLY A 22 18.44 9.43 30.39
CA GLY A 22 18.12 9.12 29.00
C GLY A 22 16.62 8.98 28.87
N PRO A 23 16.05 9.23 27.68
CA PRO A 23 14.62 9.19 27.54
C PRO A 23 14.09 7.83 28.02
N ASP A 24 12.99 7.86 28.78
CA ASP A 24 12.33 6.66 29.27
C ASP A 24 11.88 5.83 28.06
N SER A 25 12.64 4.79 27.75
CA SER A 25 12.41 3.93 26.58
C SER A 25 11.02 3.31 26.59
N GLY A 26 10.40 3.16 27.77
CA GLY A 26 9.00 2.76 27.91
C GLY A 26 8.05 3.85 27.45
N ALA A 27 8.23 5.10 27.91
CA ALA A 27 7.41 6.23 27.51
C ALA A 27 7.54 6.54 26.00
N GLU A 28 8.75 6.44 25.44
CA GLU A 28 8.98 6.60 23.99
C GLU A 28 8.26 5.53 23.18
N PHE A 29 8.34 4.26 23.61
CA PHE A 29 7.63 3.16 22.96
C PHE A 29 6.11 3.37 23.01
N GLN A 30 5.56 3.83 24.13
CA GLN A 30 4.13 4.15 24.25
C GLN A 30 3.71 5.27 23.29
N ALA A 31 4.49 6.35 23.22
CA ALA A 31 4.21 7.47 22.32
C ALA A 31 4.25 7.05 20.84
N LEU A 32 5.24 6.23 20.46
CA LEU A 32 5.33 5.67 19.11
C LEU A 32 4.15 4.75 18.80
N LEU A 33 3.76 3.89 19.73
CA LEU A 33 2.63 3.00 19.54
C LEU A 33 1.30 3.76 19.44
N GLU A 34 1.13 4.81 20.23
CA GLU A 34 -0.03 5.69 20.15
C GLU A 34 -0.09 6.39 18.79
N ALA A 35 1.02 6.96 18.33
CA ALA A 35 1.10 7.57 17.00
C ALA A 35 0.78 6.54 15.90
N PHE A 36 1.36 5.34 15.99
CA PHE A 36 1.12 4.26 15.04
C PHE A 36 -0.36 3.86 14.97
N THR A 37 -0.99 3.59 16.12
CA THR A 37 -2.41 3.21 16.16
C THR A 37 -3.33 4.33 15.65
N ARG A 38 -3.02 5.60 15.91
CA ARG A 38 -3.73 6.75 15.33
C ARG A 38 -3.57 6.80 13.81
N THR A 39 -2.38 6.56 13.29
CA THR A 39 -2.12 6.51 11.84
C THR A 39 -2.91 5.40 11.17
N LEU A 40 -2.91 4.19 11.74
CA LEU A 40 -3.68 3.07 11.21
C LEU A 40 -5.18 3.38 11.15
N ARG A 41 -5.73 4.00 12.21
CA ARG A 41 -7.13 4.42 12.23
C ARG A 41 -7.43 5.46 11.15
N ARG A 42 -6.56 6.45 10.95
CA ARG A 42 -6.71 7.45 9.88
C ARG A 42 -6.64 6.80 8.50
N LEU A 43 -5.71 5.86 8.30
CA LEU A 43 -5.58 5.10 7.05
C LEU A 43 -6.86 4.31 6.74
N GLY A 44 -7.44 3.65 7.74
CA GLY A 44 -8.75 2.99 7.60
C GLY A 44 -9.89 3.97 7.32
N GLN A 45 -9.90 5.14 7.95
CA GLN A 45 -10.95 6.17 7.75
C GLN A 45 -10.90 6.82 6.37
N VAL A 46 -9.70 6.99 5.79
CA VAL A 46 -9.55 7.43 4.40
C VAL A 46 -9.70 6.26 3.41
N GLY A 47 -10.05 5.08 3.93
CA GLY A 47 -10.62 4.00 3.15
C GLY A 47 -9.71 2.79 2.91
N TYR A 48 -8.53 2.73 3.53
CA TYR A 48 -7.65 1.56 3.40
C TYR A 48 -7.64 0.69 4.68
N PRO A 49 -8.80 0.19 5.18
CA PRO A 49 -8.85 -0.55 6.43
C PRO A 49 -8.18 -1.92 6.33
N ASP A 50 -8.09 -2.51 5.15
CA ASP A 50 -7.43 -3.80 4.92
C ASP A 50 -5.91 -3.69 5.10
N ASP A 51 -5.29 -2.67 4.49
CA ASP A 51 -3.87 -2.39 4.65
C ASP A 51 -3.53 -1.97 6.08
N ALA A 52 -4.38 -1.14 6.68
CA ALA A 52 -4.25 -0.79 8.09
C ALA A 52 -4.33 -2.05 8.98
N SER A 53 -5.23 -2.99 8.68
CA SER A 53 -5.40 -4.24 9.44
C SER A 53 -4.19 -5.16 9.28
N ARG A 54 -3.61 -5.26 8.07
CA ARG A 54 -2.37 -6.03 7.82
C ARG A 54 -1.19 -5.47 8.61
N LEU A 55 -1.00 -4.15 8.61
CA LEU A 55 0.06 -3.49 9.37
C LEU A 55 -0.14 -3.65 10.88
N ALA A 56 -1.38 -3.52 11.37
CA ALA A 56 -1.73 -3.77 12.76
C ALA A 56 -1.44 -5.22 13.18
N ALA A 57 -1.81 -6.22 12.36
CA ALA A 57 -1.58 -7.63 12.65
C ALA A 57 -0.07 -7.97 12.74
N ARG A 58 0.74 -7.38 11.86
CA ARG A 58 2.20 -7.51 11.92
C ARG A 58 2.77 -6.94 13.22
N ALA A 59 2.34 -5.73 13.59
CA ALA A 59 2.78 -5.10 14.84
C ALA A 59 2.33 -5.89 16.08
N TRP A 60 1.08 -6.36 16.11
CA TRP A 60 0.56 -7.23 17.16
C TRP A 60 1.41 -8.50 17.32
N SER A 61 1.71 -9.17 16.20
CA SER A 61 2.54 -10.38 16.20
C SER A 61 3.91 -10.12 16.80
N ALA A 62 4.57 -9.01 16.44
CA ALA A 62 5.91 -8.68 16.91
C ALA A 62 5.98 -8.46 18.43
N ILE A 63 4.94 -7.87 19.03
CA ILE A 63 5.02 -7.40 20.43
C ILE A 63 4.24 -8.26 21.42
N ARG A 64 3.30 -9.11 20.99
CA ARG A 64 2.34 -9.82 21.87
C ARG A 64 2.92 -10.56 23.07
N HIS A 65 4.13 -11.12 22.94
CA HIS A 65 4.77 -11.90 24.01
C HIS A 65 5.54 -11.02 25.00
N ARG A 66 6.05 -9.87 24.54
CA ARG A 66 6.88 -8.96 25.35
C ARG A 66 6.08 -7.81 25.95
N ASN A 67 5.01 -7.41 25.27
CA ASN A 67 4.20 -6.22 25.56
C ASN A 67 2.70 -6.55 25.38
N PRO A 68 2.12 -7.38 26.28
CA PRO A 68 0.76 -7.89 26.12
C PRO A 68 -0.32 -6.80 26.24
N ALA A 69 -0.11 -5.78 27.07
CA ALA A 69 -1.06 -4.67 27.21
C ALA A 69 -1.14 -3.84 25.92
N GLU A 70 0.01 -3.57 25.30
CA GLU A 70 0.15 -2.86 24.04
C GLU A 70 -0.42 -3.67 22.88
N ALA A 71 -0.16 -4.98 22.85
CA ALA A 71 -0.77 -5.89 21.89
C ALA A 71 -2.30 -5.87 21.99
N GLN A 72 -2.87 -5.83 23.19
CA GLN A 72 -4.32 -5.72 23.35
C GLN A 72 -4.89 -4.42 22.74
N ARG A 73 -4.14 -3.30 22.81
CA ARG A 73 -4.52 -2.04 22.14
C ARG A 73 -4.50 -2.15 20.61
N ILE A 74 -3.48 -2.83 20.06
CA ILE A 74 -3.42 -3.10 18.62
C ILE A 74 -4.57 -4.02 18.19
N ASN A 75 -4.90 -5.03 19.00
CA ASN A 75 -6.02 -5.93 18.73
C ASN A 75 -7.36 -5.16 18.68
N GLY A 76 -7.60 -4.25 19.62
CA GLY A 76 -8.75 -3.35 19.58
C GLY A 76 -8.77 -2.46 18.33
N THR A 77 -7.60 -2.07 17.82
CA THR A 77 -7.48 -1.32 16.56
C THR A 77 -7.84 -2.18 15.35
N MET A 78 -7.39 -3.44 15.27
CA MET A 78 -7.79 -4.38 14.21
C MET A 78 -9.31 -4.60 14.18
N HIS A 79 -9.94 -4.82 15.33
CA HIS A 79 -11.39 -4.97 15.40
C HIS A 79 -12.16 -3.71 15.00
N TYR A 80 -11.61 -2.52 15.24
CA TYR A 80 -12.19 -1.28 14.75
C TYR A 80 -12.08 -1.19 13.23
N LEU A 81 -10.89 -1.43 12.67
CA LEU A 81 -10.63 -1.35 11.23
C LEU A 81 -11.49 -2.33 10.43
N ALA A 82 -11.68 -3.55 10.94
CA ALA A 82 -12.51 -4.57 10.30
C ALA A 82 -13.99 -4.20 10.16
N ARG A 83 -14.45 -3.12 10.81
CA ARG A 83 -15.83 -2.59 10.68
C ARG A 83 -15.93 -1.40 9.75
N LEU A 84 -14.80 -0.88 9.26
CA LEU A 84 -14.81 0.26 8.34
C LEU A 84 -15.10 -0.23 6.92
N PRO A 85 -15.82 0.57 6.12
CA PRO A 85 -15.98 0.29 4.71
C PRO A 85 -14.60 0.34 4.06
N SER A 86 -14.21 -0.74 3.38
CA SER A 86 -12.97 -0.78 2.62
C SER A 86 -13.21 -0.13 1.26
N ILE A 87 -12.28 0.72 0.81
CA ILE A 87 -12.33 1.15 -0.59
C ILE A 87 -12.19 -0.10 -1.46
N THR A 88 -11.62 -1.23 -1.03
CA THR A 88 -11.60 -2.46 -1.85
C THR A 88 -13.01 -3.01 -2.18
N GLU A 89 -14.01 -2.79 -1.34
CA GLU A 89 -15.41 -3.23 -1.58
C GLU A 89 -16.18 -2.15 -2.36
N GLN A 90 -16.05 -0.88 -1.96
CA GLN A 90 -16.71 0.25 -2.65
C GLN A 90 -16.06 0.61 -3.99
N GLN A 91 -14.74 0.44 -4.17
CA GLN A 91 -14.05 0.46 -5.46
C GLN A 91 -14.20 -0.85 -6.21
N LYS A 92 -14.46 -2.02 -5.62
CA LYS A 92 -14.92 -3.15 -6.44
C LYS A 92 -16.24 -2.79 -7.12
N GLU A 93 -17.19 -2.26 -6.35
CA GLU A 93 -18.45 -1.78 -6.91
C GLU A 93 -18.28 -0.55 -7.82
N ASN A 94 -17.36 0.39 -7.52
CA ASN A 94 -17.08 1.56 -8.39
C ASN A 94 -16.22 1.26 -9.62
N PHE A 95 -15.28 0.30 -9.57
CA PHE A 95 -14.56 -0.21 -10.75
C PHE A 95 -15.46 -1.09 -11.60
N MET A 96 -16.50 -1.68 -11.01
CA MET A 96 -17.57 -2.35 -11.75
C MET A 96 -18.69 -1.40 -12.20
N SER A 97 -18.76 -0.15 -11.72
CA SER A 97 -19.82 0.82 -12.04
C SER A 97 -19.37 2.13 -12.70
N GLN A 98 -18.07 2.37 -12.88
CA GLN A 98 -17.63 2.99 -14.14
C GLN A 98 -17.72 1.87 -15.17
N GLU A 99 -18.55 2.04 -16.21
CA GLU A 99 -18.56 1.10 -17.33
C GLU A 99 -17.15 1.09 -17.95
N ASP A 100 -16.33 0.11 -17.58
CA ASP A 100 -15.09 -0.17 -18.27
C ASP A 100 -15.41 -0.27 -19.77
N ILE A 101 -14.67 0.49 -20.58
CA ILE A 101 -14.90 0.55 -22.02
C ILE A 101 -14.88 -0.88 -22.58
N GLN A 102 -15.92 -1.29 -23.30
CA GLN A 102 -15.91 -2.57 -23.99
C GLN A 102 -15.18 -2.45 -25.32
N LEU A 103 -14.14 -3.26 -25.49
CA LEU A 103 -13.39 -3.42 -26.72
C LEU A 103 -13.73 -4.77 -27.34
N ASP A 104 -14.71 -4.80 -28.23
CA ASP A 104 -15.06 -5.99 -28.99
C ASP A 104 -14.22 -6.08 -30.27
N VAL A 105 -13.34 -7.08 -30.33
CA VAL A 105 -12.41 -7.29 -31.45
C VAL A 105 -12.83 -8.42 -32.38
N ARG A 106 -14.02 -9.01 -32.19
CA ARG A 106 -14.48 -10.17 -32.98
C ARG A 106 -14.69 -9.81 -34.45
N SER A 107 -15.09 -8.57 -34.73
CA SER A 107 -15.23 -8.03 -36.10
C SER A 107 -13.91 -7.54 -36.70
N GLU A 108 -12.85 -7.42 -35.89
CA GLU A 108 -11.56 -6.88 -36.35
C GLU A 108 -10.73 -7.96 -37.06
N ILE A 109 -10.01 -7.52 -38.10
CA ILE A 109 -9.07 -8.41 -38.81
C ILE A 109 -7.95 -8.85 -37.86
N PRO A 110 -7.48 -10.11 -37.92
CA PRO A 110 -6.53 -10.66 -36.94
C PRO A 110 -5.28 -9.78 -36.72
N ALA A 111 -4.77 -9.17 -37.80
CA ALA A 111 -3.59 -8.31 -37.73
C ALA A 111 -3.81 -7.00 -36.94
N ARG A 112 -5.05 -6.49 -36.86
CA ARG A 112 -5.38 -5.24 -36.16
C ARG A 112 -5.79 -5.44 -34.70
N ARG A 113 -6.19 -6.66 -34.32
CA ARG A 113 -6.65 -6.96 -32.96
C ARG A 113 -5.62 -6.57 -31.90
N HIS A 114 -4.38 -7.05 -32.04
CA HIS A 114 -3.33 -6.76 -31.05
C HIS A 114 -3.00 -5.28 -30.97
N GLU A 115 -2.87 -4.61 -32.12
CA GLU A 115 -2.57 -3.17 -32.18
C GLU A 115 -3.61 -2.36 -31.42
N LEU A 116 -4.90 -2.60 -31.69
CA LEU A 116 -5.99 -1.89 -31.02
C LEU A 116 -6.05 -2.16 -29.51
N ILE A 117 -5.76 -3.40 -29.08
CA ILE A 117 -5.75 -3.78 -27.68
C ILE A 117 -4.62 -3.07 -26.91
N PHE A 118 -3.41 -3.02 -27.48
CA PHE A 118 -2.28 -2.32 -26.86
C PHE A 118 -2.46 -0.80 -26.91
N GLU A 119 -2.98 -0.23 -27.99
CA GLU A 119 -3.34 1.19 -28.07
C GLU A 119 -4.32 1.57 -26.95
N THR A 120 -5.35 0.75 -26.75
CA THR A 120 -6.35 0.95 -25.70
C THR A 120 -5.71 0.87 -24.32
N TYR A 121 -4.86 -0.13 -24.07
CA TYR A 121 -4.15 -0.27 -22.80
C TYR A 121 -3.21 0.91 -22.51
N HIS A 122 -2.43 1.37 -23.49
CA HIS A 122 -1.52 2.50 -23.32
C HIS A 122 -2.25 3.84 -23.11
N GLY A 123 -3.51 3.94 -23.54
CA GLY A 123 -4.38 5.09 -23.27
C GLY A 123 -4.98 5.11 -21.86
N LEU A 124 -4.83 4.04 -21.07
CA LEU A 124 -5.38 3.98 -19.72
C LEU A 124 -4.61 4.90 -18.76
N SER A 125 -5.37 5.61 -17.92
CA SER A 125 -4.82 6.19 -16.69
C SER A 125 -4.55 5.09 -15.66
N ASP A 126 -3.62 5.34 -14.73
CA ASP A 126 -3.31 4.42 -13.64
C ASP A 126 -4.57 4.08 -12.82
N GLY A 127 -4.79 2.79 -12.57
CA GLY A 127 -5.98 2.26 -11.92
C GLY A 127 -7.13 1.91 -12.87
N ASN A 128 -7.17 2.44 -14.10
CA ASN A 128 -8.29 2.19 -15.01
C ASN A 128 -8.15 0.86 -15.77
N ALA A 129 -9.26 0.40 -16.37
CA ALA A 129 -9.30 -0.82 -17.17
C ALA A 129 -10.28 -0.70 -18.36
N PHE A 130 -10.24 -1.71 -19.22
CA PHE A 130 -11.24 -1.96 -20.27
C PHE A 130 -11.59 -3.46 -20.31
N VAL A 131 -12.71 -3.81 -20.94
CA VAL A 131 -13.12 -5.20 -21.14
C VAL A 131 -12.89 -5.60 -22.59
N LEU A 132 -11.94 -6.50 -22.82
CA LEU A 132 -11.72 -7.17 -24.09
C LEU A 132 -12.81 -8.22 -24.32
N VAL A 133 -13.49 -8.18 -25.47
CA VAL A 133 -14.40 -9.22 -25.95
C VAL A 133 -13.78 -9.90 -27.18
N ASN A 134 -13.51 -11.20 -27.08
CA ASN A 134 -12.83 -11.98 -28.12
C ASN A 134 -13.60 -13.26 -28.47
N ASP A 135 -13.34 -13.82 -29.65
CA ASP A 135 -13.95 -15.05 -30.17
C ASP A 135 -13.23 -16.34 -29.72
N HIS A 136 -12.09 -16.21 -29.02
CA HIS A 136 -11.32 -17.30 -28.43
C HIS A 136 -10.58 -16.84 -27.18
N ASP A 137 -10.01 -17.79 -26.43
CA ASP A 137 -9.20 -17.50 -25.25
C ASP A 137 -7.99 -16.61 -25.60
N PRO A 138 -7.89 -15.37 -25.06
CA PRO A 138 -6.78 -14.47 -25.32
C PRO A 138 -5.49 -14.83 -24.54
N LYS A 139 -5.36 -16.04 -24.01
CA LYS A 139 -4.18 -16.49 -23.24
C LYS A 139 -2.81 -16.19 -23.88
N PRO A 140 -2.59 -16.30 -25.20
CA PRO A 140 -1.32 -15.87 -25.79
C PRO A 140 -1.00 -14.39 -25.53
N LEU A 141 -2.03 -13.53 -25.52
CA LEU A 141 -1.91 -12.10 -25.25
C LEU A 141 -1.57 -11.84 -23.78
N TYR A 142 -2.11 -12.62 -22.83
CA TYR A 142 -1.69 -12.54 -21.42
C TYR A 142 -0.17 -12.66 -21.27
N TYR A 143 0.45 -13.65 -21.92
CA TYR A 143 1.90 -13.85 -21.84
C TYR A 143 2.68 -12.71 -22.50
N GLN A 144 2.12 -12.06 -23.52
CA GLN A 144 2.72 -10.88 -24.11
C GLN A 144 2.69 -9.68 -23.13
N PHE A 145 1.55 -9.45 -22.47
CA PHE A 145 1.45 -8.45 -21.40
C PHE A 145 2.41 -8.73 -20.24
N GLU A 146 2.54 -10.00 -19.83
CA GLU A 146 3.46 -10.42 -18.77
C GLU A 146 4.91 -10.08 -19.11
N ALA A 147 5.31 -10.28 -20.37
CA ALA A 147 6.66 -9.97 -20.85
C ALA A 147 6.93 -8.46 -20.99
N GLU A 148 5.96 -7.68 -21.47
CA GLU A 148 6.14 -6.25 -21.78
C GLU A 148 5.81 -5.31 -20.60
N HIS A 149 4.96 -5.74 -19.67
CA HIS A 149 4.36 -4.89 -18.62
C HIS A 149 4.39 -5.56 -17.24
N THR A 150 5.42 -6.36 -16.94
CA THR A 150 5.52 -7.13 -15.69
C THR A 150 5.18 -6.29 -14.45
N GLY A 151 4.15 -6.71 -13.70
CA GLY A 151 3.72 -6.06 -12.47
C GLY A 151 3.00 -4.72 -12.65
N GLN A 152 2.70 -4.30 -13.88
CA GLN A 152 2.05 -3.02 -14.21
C GLN A 152 0.62 -3.18 -14.71
N PHE A 153 0.15 -4.41 -14.95
CA PHE A 153 -1.19 -4.69 -15.45
C PHE A 153 -1.95 -5.67 -14.55
N SER A 154 -3.28 -5.64 -14.65
CA SER A 154 -4.20 -6.63 -14.10
C SER A 154 -4.90 -7.40 -15.22
N TRP A 155 -5.30 -8.64 -14.93
CA TRP A 155 -5.95 -9.53 -15.90
C TRP A 155 -6.99 -10.39 -15.20
N ASP A 156 -8.26 -10.09 -15.45
CA ASP A 156 -9.38 -10.77 -14.80
C ASP A 156 -10.33 -11.34 -15.86
N TYR A 157 -10.52 -12.66 -15.87
CA TYR A 157 -11.55 -13.27 -16.72
C TYR A 157 -12.93 -12.92 -16.16
N LEU A 158 -13.79 -12.39 -17.04
CA LEU A 158 -15.19 -12.11 -16.76
C LEU A 158 -16.12 -13.16 -17.38
N GLU A 159 -15.70 -13.77 -18.49
CA GLU A 159 -16.43 -14.82 -19.19
C GLU A 159 -15.44 -15.73 -19.94
N GLU A 160 -15.62 -17.05 -19.82
CA GLU A 160 -14.73 -18.07 -20.37
C GLU A 160 -15.46 -19.02 -21.33
N GLY A 161 -15.85 -18.51 -22.52
CA GLY A 161 -16.26 -19.32 -23.67
C GLY A 161 -17.45 -20.27 -23.47
N PRO A 162 -17.77 -21.10 -24.48
CA PRO A 162 -17.11 -21.21 -25.79
C PRO A 162 -17.53 -20.16 -26.82
N GLU A 163 -18.61 -19.42 -26.57
CA GLU A 163 -19.19 -18.48 -27.54
C GLU A 163 -18.54 -17.09 -27.49
N THR A 164 -18.17 -16.64 -26.29
CA THR A 164 -17.56 -15.32 -26.06
C THR A 164 -16.54 -15.43 -24.92
N TRP A 165 -15.41 -14.76 -25.08
CA TRP A 165 -14.39 -14.60 -24.04
C TRP A 165 -14.32 -13.15 -23.63
N ARG A 166 -14.49 -12.87 -22.33
CA ARG A 166 -14.41 -11.50 -21.80
C ARG A 166 -13.32 -11.43 -20.75
N VAL A 167 -12.39 -10.50 -20.94
CA VAL A 167 -11.28 -10.27 -20.01
C VAL A 167 -11.20 -8.79 -19.69
N ARG A 168 -11.18 -8.47 -18.40
CA ARG A 168 -10.88 -7.13 -17.91
C ARG A 168 -9.36 -6.96 -17.83
N ILE A 169 -8.84 -5.99 -18.56
CA ILE A 169 -7.41 -5.67 -18.63
C ILE A 169 -7.23 -4.27 -18.06
N GLY A 170 -6.43 -4.14 -17.00
CA GLY A 170 -6.26 -2.89 -16.27
C GLY A 170 -4.81 -2.47 -16.09
N ARG A 171 -4.58 -1.18 -15.85
CA ARG A 171 -3.28 -0.62 -15.47
C ARG A 171 -3.22 -0.49 -13.95
N VAL A 172 -2.20 -1.07 -13.33
CA VAL A 172 -2.03 -1.04 -11.87
C VAL A 172 -1.56 0.35 -11.44
N ALA A 173 -2.18 0.92 -10.40
CA ALA A 173 -1.71 2.17 -9.80
C ALA A 173 -0.43 1.91 -8.97
N PRO A 174 0.62 2.76 -9.10
CA PRO A 174 1.87 2.62 -8.36
C PRO A 174 1.74 2.89 -6.85
#